data_AF-F2CBA0-F1
#
_entry.id   AF-F2CBA0-F1
#
_cell.length_a   1.000
_cell.length_b   1.000
_cell.length_c   1.000
_cell.angle_alpha   90.00
_cell.angle_beta   90.00
_cell.angle_gamma   90.00
#
_symmetry.space_group_name_H-M   'P 1'
#
loop_
_entity.id
_entity.type
_entity.pdbx_description
1 polymer ?
#
loop_
_entity_poly.entity_id
_entity_poly.type
_entity_poly.pdbx_seq_one_letter_code
_entity_poly.pdbx_strand_id
1 'polypeptide(L)'
;MREDDEGGEKMQISSRFTIATHMLIVLALEGKKQKLTSDILAGSVGVNPVIIRKTLSQLKNAGMITVARGTGGAEIAKDLKDISLLDVYSAVECLGKSGQLFSFHDKPNPDCPIGKNIHNVLDDRLAAIQAAMEAELAQTSLDEVVAATEKEIKEQSVS
;
A
#
# COMPACT_ATOMS: atom_id res chain seq x y z
N MET A 1 -4.71 39.51 5.74
CA MET A 1 -4.84 39.47 4.27
C MET A 1 -3.42 39.47 3.71
N ARG A 2 -2.77 38.34 3.45
CA ARG A 2 -3.26 37.12 2.81
C ARG A 2 -2.77 35.88 3.57
N GLU A 3 -3.72 34.99 3.85
CA GLU A 3 -3.51 33.56 4.02
C GLU A 3 -3.26 32.95 2.62
N ASP A 4 -2.84 31.68 2.59
CA ASP A 4 -2.66 30.80 1.42
C ASP A 4 -1.19 30.57 1.01
N ASP A 5 -0.51 29.71 1.78
CA ASP A 5 0.54 28.82 1.27
C ASP A 5 0.42 27.45 1.97
N GLU A 6 -0.75 26.82 1.83
CA GLU A 6 -0.92 25.38 2.02
C GLU A 6 -0.91 24.71 0.65
N GLY A 7 0.01 23.77 0.41
CA GLY A 7 -0.11 22.94 -0.80
C GLY A 7 1.14 22.28 -1.37
N GLY A 8 2.26 22.22 -0.67
CA GLY A 8 3.31 21.26 -1.02
C GLY A 8 2.92 19.87 -0.52
N GLU A 9 2.15 19.10 -1.29
CA GLU A 9 1.91 17.67 -0.98
C GLU A 9 3.28 16.97 -0.89
N LYS A 10 3.71 16.74 0.35
CA LYS A 10 4.89 15.98 0.68
C LYS A 10 4.65 14.57 0.14
N MET A 11 5.36 14.19 -0.91
CA MET A 11 5.25 12.88 -1.54
C MET A 11 5.61 11.79 -0.51
N GLN A 12 4.59 11.29 0.18
CA GLN A 12 4.65 10.06 0.95
C GLN A 12 3.87 9.01 0.17
N ILE A 13 4.49 7.86 -0.10
CA ILE A 13 3.75 6.67 -0.47
C ILE A 13 2.67 6.48 0.61
N SER A 14 1.42 6.36 0.17
CA SER A 14 0.30 6.32 1.11
C SER A 14 0.50 5.20 2.12
N SER A 15 0.29 5.50 3.41
CA SER A 15 0.29 4.50 4.49
C SER A 15 -0.72 3.37 4.25
N ARG A 16 -1.66 3.54 3.31
CA ARG A 16 -2.56 2.48 2.83
C ARG A 16 -1.83 1.20 2.44
N PHE A 17 -0.69 1.30 1.74
CA PHE A 17 0.08 0.13 1.34
C PHE A 17 0.58 -0.66 2.55
N THR A 18 1.27 0.01 3.46
CA THR A 18 1.85 -0.65 4.64
C THR A 18 0.77 -1.17 5.60
N ILE A 19 -0.35 -0.45 5.73
CA ILE A 19 -1.54 -0.92 6.48
C ILE A 19 -2.08 -2.21 5.86
N ALA A 20 -2.25 -2.26 4.54
CA ALA A 20 -2.78 -3.44 3.85
C ALA A 20 -1.86 -4.65 3.96
N THR A 21 -0.55 -4.44 3.78
CA THR A 21 0.47 -5.48 3.96
C THR A 21 0.46 -6.01 5.40
N HIS A 22 0.42 -5.12 6.40
CA HIS A 22 0.33 -5.52 7.81
C HIS A 22 -0.95 -6.34 8.08
N MET A 23 -2.11 -5.91 7.55
CA MET A 23 -3.35 -6.68 7.68
C MET A 23 -3.24 -8.08 7.08
N LEU A 24 -2.65 -8.21 5.87
CA LEU A 24 -2.47 -9.51 5.21
C LEU A 24 -1.55 -10.44 6.00
N ILE A 25 -0.49 -9.91 6.61
CA ILE A 25 0.40 -10.69 7.49
C ILE A 25 -0.36 -11.19 8.72
N VAL A 26 -1.15 -10.33 9.39
CA VAL A 26 -1.98 -10.74 10.53
C VAL A 26 -2.97 -11.83 10.11
N LEU A 27 -3.61 -11.68 8.95
CA LEU A 27 -4.51 -12.69 8.40
C LEU A 27 -3.81 -14.03 8.14
N ALA A 28 -2.59 -14.00 7.59
CA ALA A 28 -1.81 -15.19 7.31
C ALA A 28 -1.37 -15.95 8.58
N LEU A 29 -0.92 -15.22 9.61
CA LEU A 29 -0.33 -15.81 10.82
C LEU A 29 -1.37 -16.16 11.91
N GLU A 30 -2.40 -15.32 12.06
CA GLU A 30 -3.37 -15.44 13.15
C GLU A 30 -4.73 -15.97 12.69
N GLY A 31 -5.04 -15.94 11.38
CA GLY A 31 -6.33 -16.35 10.84
C GLY A 31 -6.68 -17.82 11.06
N LYS A 32 -5.67 -18.69 11.26
CA LYS A 32 -5.88 -20.10 11.63
C LYS A 32 -6.22 -20.30 13.11
N LYS A 33 -5.88 -19.33 13.97
CA LYS A 33 -6.03 -19.42 15.43
C LYS A 33 -7.33 -18.76 15.90
N GLN A 34 -7.74 -17.69 15.22
CA GLN A 34 -8.92 -16.92 15.59
C GLN A 34 -9.57 -16.24 14.39
N LYS A 35 -10.85 -15.88 14.54
CA LYS A 35 -11.55 -15.05 13.56
C LYS A 35 -11.05 -13.62 13.65
N LEU A 36 -10.65 -13.05 12.51
CA LEU A 36 -10.12 -11.68 12.45
C LEU A 36 -11.18 -10.71 11.94
N THR A 37 -11.85 -10.04 12.87
CA THR A 37 -12.83 -8.98 12.57
C THR A 37 -12.12 -7.66 12.29
N SER A 38 -12.85 -6.67 11.76
CA SER A 38 -12.29 -5.33 11.55
C SER A 38 -11.79 -4.67 12.84
N ASP A 39 -12.43 -4.96 13.98
CA ASP A 39 -12.04 -4.36 15.26
C ASP A 39 -10.76 -5.00 15.82
N ILE A 40 -10.59 -6.31 15.65
CA ILE A 40 -9.34 -7.00 16.01
C ILE A 40 -8.19 -6.49 15.14
N LEU A 41 -8.40 -6.41 13.83
CA LEU A 41 -7.40 -5.88 12.90
C LEU A 41 -7.06 -4.41 13.19
N ALA A 42 -8.04 -3.59 13.55
CA ALA A 42 -7.81 -2.20 13.94
C ALA A 42 -6.89 -2.09 15.18
N GLY A 43 -7.13 -2.93 16.20
CA GLY A 43 -6.28 -3.02 17.38
C GLY A 43 -4.86 -3.49 17.06
N SER A 44 -4.72 -4.51 16.20
CA SER A 44 -3.42 -5.06 15.82
C SER A 44 -2.60 -4.08 14.98
N VAL A 45 -3.23 -3.41 14.02
CA VAL A 45 -2.55 -2.52 13.08
C VAL A 45 -2.37 -1.10 13.66
N GLY A 46 -3.14 -0.74 14.69
CA GLY A 46 -3.07 0.57 15.33
C GLY A 46 -3.71 1.68 14.50
N VAL A 47 -4.75 1.38 13.73
CA VAL A 47 -5.44 2.33 12.84
C VAL A 47 -6.95 2.31 13.03
N ASN A 48 -7.61 3.40 12.65
CA ASN A 48 -9.06 3.55 12.81
C ASN A 48 -9.84 2.41 12.08
N PRO A 49 -10.87 1.80 12.71
CA PRO A 49 -11.68 0.75 12.09
C PRO A 49 -12.30 1.11 10.72
N VAL A 50 -12.56 2.40 10.46
CA VAL A 50 -13.05 2.87 9.15
C VAL A 50 -12.02 2.61 8.05
N ILE A 51 -10.73 2.87 8.34
CA ILE A 51 -9.64 2.61 7.40
C ILE A 51 -9.52 1.10 7.15
N ILE A 52 -9.55 0.29 8.23
CA ILE A 52 -9.52 -1.17 8.11
C ILE A 52 -10.64 -1.70 7.22
N ARG A 53 -11.89 -1.25 7.43
CA ARG A 53 -13.04 -1.69 6.62
C ARG A 53 -12.90 -1.31 5.14
N LYS A 54 -12.37 -0.11 4.86
CA LYS A 54 -12.06 0.31 3.49
C LYS A 54 -10.99 -0.60 2.86
N THR A 55 -9.89 -0.85 3.57
CA THR A 55 -8.80 -1.72 3.10
C THR A 55 -9.28 -3.15 2.89
N LEU A 56 -10.07 -3.73 3.82
CA LEU A 56 -10.69 -5.05 3.64
C LEU A 56 -11.56 -5.10 2.37
N SER A 57 -12.32 -4.05 2.09
CA SER A 57 -13.15 -3.98 0.88
C SER A 57 -12.29 -3.96 -0.39
N GLN A 58 -11.20 -3.19 -0.39
CA GLN A 58 -10.24 -3.12 -1.50
C GLN A 58 -9.55 -4.47 -1.75
N LEU A 59 -9.01 -5.10 -0.71
CA LEU A 59 -8.36 -6.41 -0.79
C LEU A 59 -9.33 -7.52 -1.22
N LYS A 60 -10.58 -7.46 -0.77
CA LYS A 60 -11.64 -8.38 -1.21
C LYS A 60 -11.96 -8.18 -2.70
N ASN A 61 -12.07 -6.93 -3.15
CA ASN A 61 -12.33 -6.64 -4.57
C ASN A 61 -11.17 -7.10 -5.47
N ALA A 62 -9.93 -7.07 -4.97
CA ALA A 62 -8.77 -7.65 -5.63
C ALA A 62 -8.70 -9.20 -5.55
N GLY A 63 -9.66 -9.83 -4.87
CA GLY A 63 -9.75 -11.28 -4.72
C GLY A 63 -8.65 -11.89 -3.84
N MET A 64 -7.94 -11.08 -3.04
CA MET A 64 -6.88 -11.57 -2.15
C MET A 64 -7.41 -12.18 -0.88
N ILE A 65 -8.59 -11.71 -0.44
CA ILE A 65 -9.23 -12.16 0.79
C ILE A 65 -10.71 -12.46 0.55
N THR A 66 -11.27 -13.29 1.41
CA THR A 66 -12.71 -13.41 1.59
C THR A 66 -13.11 -12.74 2.91
N VAL A 67 -14.37 -12.29 2.99
CA VAL A 67 -14.95 -11.73 4.22
C VAL A 67 -16.31 -12.38 4.38
N ALA A 68 -16.48 -13.14 5.47
CA ALA A 68 -17.74 -13.80 5.79
C ALA A 68 -18.82 -12.77 6.18
N ARG A 69 -20.09 -13.08 5.89
CA ARG A 69 -21.23 -12.21 6.25
C ARG A 69 -21.48 -12.21 7.77
N GLY A 70 -22.07 -11.15 8.31
CA GLY A 70 -22.44 -11.05 9.72
C GLY A 70 -21.23 -10.78 10.63
N THR A 71 -21.13 -11.47 11.76
CA THR A 71 -20.01 -11.33 12.72
C THR A 71 -18.72 -12.06 12.28
N GLY A 72 -18.68 -12.55 11.03
CA GLY A 72 -17.56 -13.30 10.47
C GLY A 72 -16.30 -12.47 10.21
N GLY A 73 -15.16 -13.15 10.10
CA GLY A 73 -13.84 -12.56 9.89
C GLY A 73 -13.40 -12.53 8.43
N ALA A 74 -12.22 -11.96 8.21
CA ALA A 74 -11.51 -12.02 6.94
C ALA A 74 -10.53 -13.20 6.91
N GLU A 75 -10.33 -13.77 5.72
CA GLU A 75 -9.41 -14.89 5.48
C GLU A 75 -8.70 -14.71 4.13
N ILE A 76 -7.45 -15.16 4.03
CA ILE A 76 -6.70 -15.17 2.77
C ILE A 76 -7.39 -16.10 1.76
N ALA A 77 -7.54 -15.65 0.51
CA ALA A 77 -8.26 -16.36 -0.55
C ALA A 77 -7.36 -16.97 -1.63
N LYS A 78 -6.06 -16.65 -1.64
CA LYS A 78 -5.06 -17.12 -2.61
C LYS A 78 -3.84 -17.69 -1.89
N ASP A 79 -2.99 -18.45 -2.59
CA ASP A 79 -1.68 -18.79 -2.04
C ASP A 79 -0.88 -17.49 -1.81
N LEU A 80 -0.12 -17.43 -0.71
CA LEU A 80 0.71 -16.26 -0.38
C LEU A 80 1.80 -16.02 -1.43
N LYS A 81 2.23 -17.08 -2.12
CA LYS A 81 3.19 -17.03 -3.23
C LYS A 81 2.63 -16.37 -4.49
N ASP A 82 1.30 -16.39 -4.63
CA ASP A 82 0.58 -15.81 -5.76
C ASP A 82 0.11 -14.36 -5.49
N ILE A 83 0.55 -13.77 -4.37
CA ILE A 83 0.27 -12.37 -4.02
C ILE A 83 1.62 -11.65 -3.93
N SER A 84 1.94 -10.81 -4.90
CA SER A 84 3.09 -9.92 -4.83
C SER A 84 2.79 -8.65 -4.04
N LEU A 85 3.82 -7.95 -3.57
CA LEU A 85 3.63 -6.61 -3.00
C LEU A 85 3.10 -5.60 -4.03
N LEU A 86 3.37 -5.81 -5.33
CA LEU A 86 2.77 -4.99 -6.38
C LEU A 86 1.26 -5.19 -6.42
N ASP A 87 0.76 -6.42 -6.28
CA ASP A 87 -0.68 -6.67 -6.25
C ASP A 87 -1.32 -5.90 -5.08
N VAL A 88 -0.72 -5.98 -3.89
CA VAL A 88 -1.21 -5.27 -2.69
C VAL A 88 -1.20 -3.75 -2.90
N TYR A 89 -0.11 -3.23 -3.48
CA TYR A 89 0.06 -1.83 -3.81
C TYR A 89 -1.02 -1.32 -4.78
N SER A 90 -1.31 -2.09 -5.83
CA SER A 90 -2.35 -1.79 -6.80
C SER A 90 -3.76 -1.90 -6.18
N ALA A 91 -4.00 -2.90 -5.35
CA ALA A 91 -5.32 -3.15 -4.73
C ALA A 91 -5.83 -1.98 -3.89
N VAL A 92 -4.93 -1.26 -3.20
CA VAL A 92 -5.29 -0.14 -2.31
C VAL A 92 -5.17 1.24 -2.94
N GLU A 93 -5.01 1.30 -4.27
CA GLU A 93 -5.03 2.50 -5.09
C GLU A 93 -4.03 3.57 -4.61
N CYS A 94 -2.78 3.15 -4.33
CA CYS A 94 -1.75 4.03 -3.81
C CYS A 94 -1.50 5.28 -4.66
N LEU A 95 -1.59 5.14 -5.99
CA LEU A 95 -1.33 6.20 -6.97
C LEU A 95 -2.55 7.05 -7.35
N GLY A 96 -3.70 6.82 -6.70
CA GLY A 96 -4.93 7.54 -7.02
C GLY A 96 -5.34 7.39 -8.49
N LYS A 97 -6.03 8.40 -9.03
CA LYS A 97 -6.60 8.35 -10.40
C LYS A 97 -5.58 8.57 -11.51
N SER A 98 -4.47 9.26 -11.24
CA SER A 98 -3.45 9.54 -12.25
C SER A 98 -2.59 8.32 -12.57
N GLY A 99 -2.45 7.38 -11.62
CA GLY A 99 -1.54 6.24 -11.78
C GLY A 99 -0.06 6.66 -11.79
N GLN A 100 0.25 7.88 -11.37
CA GLN A 100 1.60 8.44 -11.38
C GLN A 100 2.10 8.63 -9.96
N LEU A 101 3.32 8.12 -9.70
CA LEU A 101 4.01 8.28 -8.42
C LEU A 101 4.52 9.70 -8.21
N PHE A 102 4.98 10.32 -9.29
CA PHE A 102 5.52 11.67 -9.27
C PHE A 102 4.52 12.64 -9.88
N SER A 103 4.22 13.71 -9.14
CA SER A 103 3.49 14.86 -9.66
C SER A 103 4.47 16.00 -9.92
N PHE A 104 4.25 16.74 -10.99
CA PHE A 104 4.94 18.01 -11.19
C PHE A 104 4.29 19.09 -10.32
N HIS A 105 5.09 20.06 -9.90
CA HIS A 105 4.55 21.29 -9.31
C HIS A 105 3.78 22.08 -10.36
N ASP A 106 2.78 22.83 -9.90
CA ASP A 106 1.91 23.57 -10.81
C ASP A 106 2.66 24.67 -11.56
N LYS A 107 2.45 24.69 -12.89
CA LYS A 107 2.79 25.78 -13.83
C LYS A 107 4.27 26.21 -13.82
N PRO A 108 5.17 25.40 -14.42
CA PRO A 108 6.50 25.88 -14.78
C PRO A 108 6.41 27.18 -15.59
N ASN A 109 7.29 28.15 -15.32
CA ASN A 109 7.27 29.43 -16.02
C ASN A 109 7.46 29.23 -17.55
N PRO A 110 6.47 29.59 -18.39
CA PRO A 110 6.54 29.36 -19.84
C PRO A 110 7.57 30.27 -20.54
N ASP A 111 7.88 31.43 -19.97
CA ASP A 111 8.89 32.36 -20.49
C ASP A 111 10.32 31.93 -20.14
N CYS A 112 10.46 31.01 -19.17
CA CYS A 112 11.74 30.41 -18.84
C CYS A 112 12.03 29.25 -19.81
N PRO A 113 13.13 29.28 -20.57
CA PRO A 113 13.48 28.19 -21.49
C PRO A 113 13.70 26.85 -20.79
N ILE A 114 14.06 26.87 -19.50
CA ILE A 114 14.15 25.66 -18.66
C ILE A 114 12.75 25.20 -18.26
N GLY A 115 11.92 26.11 -17.72
CA GLY A 115 10.57 25.82 -17.24
C GLY A 115 9.69 25.20 -18.30
N LYS A 116 9.66 25.76 -19.52
CA LYS A 116 8.86 25.23 -20.63
C LYS A 116 9.32 23.87 -21.18
N ASN A 117 10.52 23.39 -20.79
CA ASN A 117 11.08 22.12 -21.27
C ASN A 117 11.28 21.09 -20.16
N ILE A 118 10.99 21.41 -18.89
CA ILE A 118 11.34 20.54 -17.76
C ILE A 118 10.63 19.18 -17.82
N HIS A 119 9.38 19.14 -18.29
CA HIS A 119 8.63 17.91 -18.53
C HIS A 119 9.34 17.00 -19.55
N ASN A 120 9.73 17.53 -20.71
CA ASN A 120 10.47 16.78 -21.73
C ASN A 120 11.77 16.15 -21.21
N VAL A 121 12.37 16.72 -20.15
CA VAL A 121 13.62 16.22 -19.56
C VAL A 121 13.36 15.15 -18.50
N LEU A 122 12.24 15.24 -17.77
CA LEU A 122 11.99 14.44 -16.58
C LEU A 122 10.94 13.34 -16.77
N ASP A 123 9.96 13.49 -17.66
CA ASP A 123 8.82 12.57 -17.79
C ASP A 123 9.28 11.10 -17.96
N ASP A 124 10.14 10.81 -18.94
CA ASP A 124 10.66 9.46 -19.19
C ASP A 124 11.49 8.91 -18.03
N ARG A 125 12.22 9.78 -17.33
CA ARG A 125 13.06 9.40 -16.18
C ARG A 125 12.21 9.02 -14.99
N LEU A 126 11.17 9.82 -14.71
CA LEU A 126 10.24 9.57 -13.61
C LEU A 126 9.40 8.32 -13.89
N ALA A 127 8.98 8.11 -15.14
CA ALA A 127 8.32 6.86 -15.55
C ALA A 127 9.23 5.65 -15.35
N ALA A 128 10.51 5.73 -15.73
CA ALA A 128 11.46 4.64 -15.53
C ALA A 128 11.70 4.33 -14.04
N ILE A 129 11.76 5.36 -13.19
CA ILE A 129 11.91 5.18 -11.73
C ILE A 129 10.67 4.50 -11.14
N GLN A 130 9.46 4.92 -11.54
CA GLN A 130 8.23 4.26 -11.10
C GLN A 130 8.19 2.80 -11.55
N ALA A 131 8.53 2.52 -12.81
CA ALA A 131 8.58 1.15 -13.33
C ALA A 131 9.60 0.28 -12.57
N ALA A 132 10.76 0.84 -12.20
CA ALA A 132 11.74 0.13 -11.38
C ALA A 132 11.22 -0.20 -9.98
N MET A 133 10.52 0.74 -9.34
CA MET A 133 9.85 0.50 -8.05
C MET A 133 8.78 -0.60 -8.17
N GLU A 134 7.92 -0.53 -9.19
CA GLU A 134 6.87 -1.52 -9.41
C GLU A 134 7.45 -2.90 -9.71
N ALA A 135 8.55 -2.98 -10.46
CA ALA A 135 9.27 -4.22 -10.72
C ALA A 135 9.87 -4.83 -9.44
N GLU A 136 10.37 -4.01 -8.51
CA GLU A 136 10.83 -4.49 -7.20
C GLU A 136 9.66 -5.07 -6.39
N LEU A 137 8.53 -4.35 -6.31
CA LEU A 137 7.33 -4.81 -5.62
C LEU A 137 6.77 -6.11 -6.22
N ALA A 138 6.88 -6.29 -7.54
CA ALA A 138 6.40 -7.50 -8.23
C ALA A 138 7.23 -8.75 -7.90
N GLN A 139 8.51 -8.57 -7.54
CA GLN A 139 9.42 -9.67 -7.25
C GLN A 139 9.30 -10.17 -5.81
N THR A 140 8.74 -9.38 -4.89
CA THR A 140 8.55 -9.79 -3.50
C THR A 140 7.15 -10.38 -3.29
N SER A 141 7.07 -11.66 -2.95
CA SER A 141 5.82 -12.32 -2.59
C SER A 141 5.39 -12.06 -1.14
N LEU A 142 4.09 -12.18 -0.86
CA LEU A 142 3.57 -12.08 0.51
C LEU A 142 4.08 -13.23 1.39
N ASP A 143 4.34 -14.41 0.80
CA ASP A 143 4.97 -15.55 1.48
C ASP A 143 6.33 -15.18 2.08
N GLU A 144 7.19 -14.51 1.29
CA GLU A 144 8.50 -14.03 1.77
C GLU A 144 8.38 -13.05 2.92
N VAL A 145 7.44 -12.11 2.82
CA VAL A 145 7.23 -11.08 3.86
C VAL A 145 6.69 -11.71 5.15
N VAL A 146 5.79 -12.69 5.03
CA VAL A 146 5.27 -13.45 6.17
C VAL A 146 6.39 -14.27 6.83
N ALA A 147 7.20 -14.98 6.05
CA ALA A 147 8.34 -15.75 6.56
C ALA A 147 9.37 -14.87 7.26
N ALA A 148 9.67 -13.69 6.70
CA ALA A 148 10.54 -12.71 7.33
C ALA A 148 9.95 -12.23 8.67
N THR A 149 8.64 -11.96 8.72
CA THR A 149 7.96 -11.55 9.96
C THR A 149 8.04 -12.63 11.04
N GLU A 150 7.80 -13.90 10.69
CA GLU A 150 7.93 -15.01 11.65
C GLU A 150 9.35 -15.15 12.20
N LYS A 151 10.37 -14.88 11.37
CA LYS A 151 11.77 -14.89 11.78
C LYS A 151 12.04 -13.81 12.82
N GLU A 152 11.62 -12.57 12.56
CA GLU A 152 11.78 -11.45 13.49
C GLU A 152 11.08 -11.71 14.84
N ILE A 153 9.86 -12.27 14.82
CA ILE A 153 9.13 -12.63 16.05
C ILE A 153 9.91 -13.67 16.87
N LYS A 154 10.51 -14.67 16.22
CA LYS A 154 11.33 -15.69 16.90
C LYS A 154 12.58 -15.08 17.54
N GLU A 155 13.27 -14.19 16.83
CA GLU A 155 14.49 -13.53 17.35
C GLU A 155 14.21 -12.65 18.58
N GLN A 156 13.06 -11.97 18.61
CA GLN A 156 12.62 -11.20 19.78
C GLN A 156 12.27 -12.08 20.98
N SER A 157 11.75 -13.29 20.76
CA SER A 157 11.40 -14.21 21.86
C SER A 157 12.60 -14.90 22.52
N VAL A 158 13.80 -14.77 21.93
CA VAL A 158 15.06 -15.34 22.43
C VAL A 158 15.93 -14.29 23.14
N SER A 159 15.54 -13.00 23.08
CA SER A 159 16.22 -11.87 23.74
C SER A 159 15.51 -11.46 25.02
#